data_AF-A0A0D5ZEJ2-F1
#
_entry.id   AF-A0A0D5ZEJ2-F1
#
_cell.length_a   1.000
_cell.length_b   1.000
_cell.length_c   1.000
_cell.angle_alpha   90.00
_cell.angle_beta   90.00
_cell.angle_gamma   90.00
#
_symmetry.space_group_name_H-M   'P 1'
#
loop_
_entity.id
_entity.type
_entity.pdbx_description
1 polymer ?
#
loop_
_entity_poly.entity_id
_entity_poly.type
_entity_poly.pdbx_seq_one_letter_code
_entity_poly.pdbx_strand_id
1 'polypeptide(L)'
;MGFEEKAGLICVTWSIFLILSIIFIPPVWHGFLWLLASGNIFFKVLGLIGITTALVGLMIILYNTISYIVYALIIAFSVGTPAMALYHFLGLEHSIVIALIIALIVILYLLETRTVRVEHHTVTVSLHRRLVVKK
;
A
#
# COMPACT_ATOMS: atom_id res chain seq x y z
N MET A 1 3.82 18.84 7.07
CA MET A 1 3.54 17.52 6.44
C MET A 1 4.17 16.40 7.30
N GLY A 2 3.79 16.25 8.58
CA GLY A 2 4.50 15.29 9.44
C GLY A 2 3.82 14.91 10.76
N PHE A 3 2.88 15.71 11.26
CA PHE A 3 2.02 15.32 12.38
C PHE A 3 0.78 14.54 11.93
N GLU A 4 0.18 14.92 10.80
CA GLU A 4 -1.02 14.27 10.25
C GLU A 4 -0.75 12.83 9.81
N GLU A 5 0.38 12.56 9.14
CA GLU A 5 0.78 11.19 8.77
C GLU A 5 1.01 10.30 10.01
N LYS A 6 1.61 10.86 11.08
CA LYS A 6 1.84 10.12 12.32
C LYS A 6 0.54 9.84 13.07
N ALA A 7 -0.36 10.81 13.12
CA ALA A 7 -1.69 10.62 13.71
C ALA A 7 -2.50 9.57 12.93
N GLY A 8 -2.42 9.59 11.59
CA GLY A 8 -3.02 8.58 10.73
C GLY A 8 -2.47 7.19 11.01
N LEU A 9 -1.14 7.03 11.08
CA LEU A 9 -0.50 5.75 11.38
C LEU A 9 -0.89 5.21 12.76
N ILE A 10 -0.93 6.06 13.78
CA ILE A 10 -1.36 5.66 15.14
C ILE A 10 -2.82 5.21 15.13
N CYS A 11 -3.70 5.95 14.44
CA CYS A 11 -5.12 5.61 14.34
C CYS A 11 -5.35 4.27 13.62
N VAL A 12 -4.60 4.02 12.54
CA VAL A 12 -4.62 2.74 11.80
C VAL A 12 -4.10 1.60 12.66
N THR A 13 -2.97 1.81 13.36
CA THR A 13 -2.37 0.80 14.24
C THR A 13 -3.30 0.44 15.39
N TRP A 14 -3.95 1.45 15.98
CA TRP A 14 -4.94 1.29 17.04
C TRP A 14 -6.17 0.51 16.56
N SER A 15 -6.66 0.82 15.35
CA SER A 15 -7.77 0.11 14.72
C SER A 15 -7.44 -1.36 14.46
N ILE A 16 -6.23 -1.65 13.96
CA ILE A 16 -5.76 -3.01 13.74
C ILE A 16 -5.69 -3.79 15.05
N PHE A 17 -5.13 -3.18 16.11
CA PHE A 17 -5.09 -3.79 17.45
C PHE A 17 -6.50 -4.13 17.96
N LEU A 18 -7.45 -3.19 17.86
CA LEU A 18 -8.82 -3.41 18.31
C LEU A 18 -9.51 -4.55 17.54
N ILE A 19 -9.31 -4.63 16.22
CA ILE A 19 -9.90 -5.69 15.40
C ILE A 19 -9.27 -7.05 15.71
N LEU A 20 -7.94 -7.13 15.79
CA LEU A 20 -7.23 -8.37 16.15
C LEU A 20 -7.61 -8.85 17.56
N SER A 21 -7.87 -7.92 18.48
CA SER A 21 -8.30 -8.27 19.84
C SER A 21 -9.63 -9.01 19.88
N ILE A 22 -10.50 -8.93 18.86
CA ILE A 22 -11.74 -9.74 18.78
C ILE A 22 -11.41 -11.24 18.84
N ILE A 23 -10.35 -11.64 18.14
CA ILE A 23 -9.97 -13.05 17.97
C ILE A 23 -8.98 -13.46 19.05
N PHE A 24 -7.96 -12.63 19.29
CA PHE A 24 -6.82 -13.00 20.12
C PHE A 24 -6.95 -12.58 21.58
N ILE A 25 -7.71 -11.53 21.89
CA ILE A 25 -7.86 -11.01 23.26
C ILE A 25 -9.32 -10.58 23.53
N PRO A 26 -10.29 -11.52 23.54
CA PRO A 26 -11.71 -11.23 23.77
C PRO A 26 -12.01 -10.36 25.02
N PRO A 27 -11.25 -10.46 26.14
CA PRO A 27 -11.47 -9.60 27.32
C PRO A 27 -11.40 -8.09 27.05
N VAL A 28 -10.69 -7.65 26.01
CA VAL A 28 -10.62 -6.22 25.63
C VAL A 28 -12.01 -5.69 25.30
N TRP A 29 -12.80 -6.47 24.55
CA TRP A 29 -14.17 -6.11 24.18
C TRP A 29 -15.12 -6.16 25.36
N HIS A 30 -14.93 -7.12 26.27
CA HIS A 30 -15.67 -7.12 27.52
C HIS A 30 -15.39 -5.86 28.36
N GLY A 31 -14.16 -5.37 28.37
CA GLY A 31 -13.80 -4.09 28.99
C GLY A 31 -14.57 -2.91 28.39
N PHE A 32 -14.65 -2.81 27.06
CA PHE A 32 -15.41 -1.75 26.40
C PHE A 32 -16.92 -1.81 26.68
N LEU A 33 -17.50 -3.01 26.69
CA LEU A 33 -18.91 -3.21 27.05
C LEU A 33 -19.18 -2.86 28.52
N TRP A 34 -18.26 -3.21 29.42
CA TRP A 34 -18.35 -2.84 30.82
C TRP A 34 -18.26 -1.32 31.02
N LEU A 35 -17.37 -0.63 30.29
CA LEU A 35 -17.27 0.83 30.32
C LEU A 35 -18.59 1.51 29.91
N LEU A 36 -19.31 0.97 28.91
CA LEU A 36 -20.65 1.42 28.54
C LEU A 36 -21.70 1.16 29.63
N ALA A 37 -21.60 0.03 30.33
CA ALA A 37 -22.53 -0.35 31.39
C ALA A 37 -22.23 0.31 32.76
N SER A 38 -21.08 0.99 32.90
CA SER A 38 -20.54 1.50 34.17
C SER A 38 -21.40 2.56 34.89
N GLY A 39 -22.44 3.09 34.25
CA GLY A 39 -23.28 4.17 34.80
C GLY A 39 -22.63 5.56 34.78
N ASN A 40 -21.30 5.65 34.72
CA ASN A 40 -20.56 6.91 34.65
C ASN A 40 -20.47 7.44 33.20
N ILE A 41 -20.83 8.71 33.00
CA ILE A 41 -20.83 9.37 31.68
C ILE A 41 -19.42 9.37 31.07
N PHE A 42 -18.38 9.60 31.88
CA PHE A 42 -17.00 9.65 31.39
C PHE A 42 -16.57 8.30 30.76
N PHE A 43 -16.82 7.20 31.47
CA PHE A 43 -16.49 5.86 30.99
C PHE A 43 -17.38 5.42 29.83
N LYS A 44 -18.65 5.83 29.80
CA LYS A 44 -19.54 5.60 28.66
C LYS A 44 -19.00 6.23 27.37
N VAL A 45 -18.53 7.48 27.45
CA VAL A 45 -17.96 8.18 26.29
C VAL A 45 -16.69 7.49 25.80
N LEU A 46 -15.78 7.10 26.71
CA LEU A 46 -14.58 6.34 26.34
C LEU A 46 -14.91 5.00 25.68
N GLY A 47 -15.88 4.25 26.23
CA GLY A 47 -16.36 3.01 25.67
C GLY A 47 -16.92 3.19 24.25
N LEU A 48 -17.74 4.21 24.06
CA LEU A 48 -18.34 4.54 22.77
C LEU A 48 -17.30 4.95 21.72
N ILE A 49 -16.30 5.75 22.08
CA ILE A 49 -15.20 6.13 21.18
C ILE A 49 -14.40 4.90 20.75
N GLY A 50 -14.09 3.98 21.68
CA GLY A 50 -13.38 2.74 21.36
C GLY A 50 -14.13 1.85 20.36
N ILE A 51 -15.45 1.70 20.56
CA ILE A 51 -16.28 0.88 19.66
C ILE A 51 -16.47 1.55 18.30
N THR A 52 -16.73 2.86 18.26
CA THR A 52 -16.90 3.58 17.00
C THR A 52 -15.61 3.61 16.18
N THR A 53 -14.44 3.81 16.83
CA THR A 53 -13.14 3.73 16.15
C THR A 53 -12.85 2.34 15.60
N ALA A 54 -13.15 1.27 16.33
CA ALA A 54 -13.03 -0.10 15.82
C ALA A 54 -13.92 -0.35 14.59
N LEU A 55 -15.16 0.17 14.60
CA LEU A 55 -16.09 0.01 13.48
C LEU A 55 -15.61 0.75 12.23
N VAL A 56 -15.17 2.01 12.37
CA VAL A 56 -14.59 2.79 11.27
C VAL A 56 -13.32 2.12 10.73
N GLY A 57 -12.44 1.66 11.62
CA GLY A 57 -11.25 0.90 11.26
C GLY A 57 -11.56 -0.35 10.45
N LEU A 58 -12.59 -1.10 10.85
CA LEU A 58 -13.03 -2.30 10.14
C LEU A 58 -13.52 -1.97 8.73
N MET A 59 -14.31 -0.91 8.57
CA MET A 59 -14.77 -0.47 7.25
C MET A 59 -13.62 -0.09 6.32
N ILE A 60 -12.61 0.63 6.84
CA ILE A 60 -11.42 1.02 6.07
C ILE A 60 -10.63 -0.21 5.63
N ILE A 61 -10.41 -1.17 6.53
CA ILE A 61 -9.69 -2.41 6.20
C ILE A 61 -10.46 -3.20 5.15
N LEU A 62 -11.77 -3.40 5.33
CA LEU A 62 -12.62 -4.10 4.36
C LEU A 62 -12.57 -3.45 2.98
N TYR A 63 -12.72 -2.12 2.92
CA TYR A 63 -12.62 -1.37 1.68
C TYR A 63 -11.27 -1.58 0.98
N ASN A 64 -10.17 -1.46 1.73
CA ASN A 64 -8.83 -1.67 1.19
C ASN A 64 -8.63 -3.12 0.73
N THR A 65 -9.05 -4.11 1.51
CA THR A 65 -8.95 -5.52 1.13
C THR A 65 -9.72 -5.81 -0.15
N ILE A 66 -10.95 -5.32 -0.29
CA ILE A 66 -11.74 -5.49 -1.52
C ILE A 66 -11.05 -4.82 -2.70
N SER A 67 -10.57 -3.58 -2.53
CA SER A 67 -9.84 -2.85 -3.55
C SER A 67 -8.60 -3.63 -4.01
N TYR A 68 -7.79 -4.14 -3.08
CA TYR A 68 -6.61 -4.96 -3.39
C TYR A 68 -6.98 -6.25 -4.12
N ILE A 69 -8.07 -6.92 -3.76
CA ILE A 69 -8.55 -8.11 -4.47
C ILE A 69 -8.92 -7.75 -5.92
N VAL A 70 -9.66 -6.66 -6.14
CA VAL A 70 -10.03 -6.20 -7.48
C VAL A 70 -8.78 -5.87 -8.31
N TYR A 71 -7.83 -5.14 -7.74
CA TYR A 71 -6.56 -4.85 -8.41
C TYR A 71 -5.78 -6.13 -8.75
N ALA A 72 -5.71 -7.08 -7.82
CA ALA A 72 -5.04 -8.36 -8.05
C ALA A 72 -5.70 -9.12 -9.20
N LEU A 73 -7.04 -9.13 -9.30
CA LEU A 73 -7.76 -9.73 -10.42
C LEU A 73 -7.44 -9.02 -11.73
N ILE A 74 -7.46 -7.68 -11.77
CA ILE A 74 -7.13 -6.91 -12.98
C ILE A 74 -5.71 -7.23 -13.46
N ILE A 75 -4.74 -7.30 -12.55
CA ILE A 75 -3.35 -7.64 -12.88
C ILE A 75 -3.26 -9.09 -13.36
N ALA A 76 -3.91 -10.03 -12.66
CA ALA A 76 -3.92 -11.43 -13.03
C ALA A 76 -4.55 -11.65 -14.42
N PHE A 77 -5.60 -10.91 -14.78
CA PHE A 77 -6.17 -10.99 -16.12
C PHE A 77 -5.29 -10.30 -17.16
N SER A 78 -4.88 -9.04 -16.94
CA SER A 78 -4.12 -8.27 -17.92
C SER A 78 -2.73 -8.82 -18.19
N VAL A 79 -2.03 -9.36 -17.19
CA VAL A 79 -0.68 -9.90 -17.32
C VAL A 79 -0.69 -11.43 -17.37
N GLY A 80 -1.55 -12.08 -16.57
CA GLY A 80 -1.58 -13.54 -16.50
C GLY A 80 -2.17 -14.19 -17.74
N THR A 81 -3.20 -13.62 -18.39
CA THR A 81 -3.74 -14.23 -19.63
C THR A 81 -2.76 -14.16 -20.80
N PRO A 82 -2.05 -13.05 -21.09
CA PRO A 82 -0.98 -13.06 -22.09
C PRO A 82 0.18 -13.98 -21.73
N ALA A 83 0.55 -14.06 -20.45
CA ALA A 83 1.60 -14.96 -19.99
C ALA A 83 1.23 -16.44 -20.20
N MET A 84 -0.01 -16.83 -19.89
CA MET A 84 -0.53 -18.18 -20.14
C MET A 84 -0.64 -18.49 -21.64
N ALA A 85 -1.02 -17.51 -22.46
CA ALA A 85 -1.03 -17.67 -23.91
C ALA A 85 0.40 -17.95 -24.43
N LEU A 86 1.39 -17.15 -24.03
CA LEU A 86 2.80 -17.37 -24.38
C LEU A 86 3.30 -18.74 -23.92
N TYR A 87 2.92 -19.17 -22.72
CA TYR A 87 3.25 -20.50 -22.21
C TYR A 87 2.70 -21.61 -23.10
N HIS A 88 1.43 -21.52 -23.52
CA HIS A 88 0.83 -22.51 -24.41
C HIS A 88 1.42 -22.51 -25.83
N PHE A 89 1.84 -21.34 -26.34
CA PHE A 89 2.44 -21.24 -27.68
C PHE A 89 3.91 -21.71 -27.73
N LEU A 90 4.71 -21.44 -26.69
CA LEU A 90 6.15 -21.72 -26.70
C LEU A 90 6.56 -22.99 -25.93
N GLY A 91 5.66 -23.54 -25.11
CA GLY A 91 5.99 -24.62 -24.18
C GLY A 91 6.78 -24.13 -22.95
N LEU A 92 6.83 -24.99 -21.93
CA LEU A 92 7.33 -24.63 -20.60
C LEU A 92 8.80 -24.17 -20.61
N GLU A 93 9.66 -24.85 -21.36
CA GLU A 93 11.10 -24.55 -21.35
C GLU A 93 11.41 -23.16 -21.92
N HIS A 94 10.83 -22.81 -23.07
CA HIS A 94 11.05 -21.51 -23.71
C HIS A 94 10.36 -20.38 -22.97
N SER A 95 9.18 -20.63 -22.37
CA SER A 95 8.46 -19.64 -21.56
C SER A 95 9.27 -19.20 -20.33
N ILE A 96 9.91 -20.14 -19.63
CA ILE A 96 10.75 -19.85 -18.48
C ILE A 96 11.98 -19.02 -18.87
N VAL A 97 12.63 -19.36 -20.00
CA VAL A 97 13.80 -18.62 -20.48
C VAL A 97 13.43 -17.17 -20.82
N ILE A 98 12.29 -16.94 -21.49
CA ILE A 98 11.83 -15.59 -21.81
C ILE A 98 11.48 -14.81 -20.53
N ALA A 99 10.80 -15.45 -19.58
CA ALA A 99 10.48 -14.82 -18.30
C ALA A 99 11.76 -14.40 -17.54
N LEU A 100 12.80 -15.23 -17.56
CA LEU A 100 14.10 -14.92 -16.97
C LEU A 100 14.77 -13.71 -17.64
N ILE A 101 14.74 -13.65 -18.98
CA ILE A 101 15.32 -12.54 -19.75
C ILE A 101 14.58 -11.24 -19.45
N ILE A 102 13.24 -11.26 -19.44
CA ILE A 102 12.43 -10.07 -19.12
C ILE A 102 12.72 -9.61 -17.69
N ALA A 103 12.79 -10.52 -16.72
CA ALA A 103 13.12 -10.19 -15.34
C ALA A 103 14.51 -9.56 -15.22
N LEU A 104 15.51 -10.08 -15.93
CA LEU A 104 16.86 -9.52 -15.96
C LEU A 104 16.87 -8.10 -16.53
N ILE A 105 16.15 -7.86 -17.63
CA ILE A 105 16.02 -6.53 -18.24
C ILE A 105 15.36 -5.55 -17.27
N VAL A 106 14.28 -5.96 -16.61
CA VAL A 106 13.57 -5.11 -15.63
C VAL A 106 14.48 -4.77 -14.45
N ILE A 107 15.25 -5.72 -13.93
CA ILE A 107 16.21 -5.48 -12.84
C ILE A 107 17.29 -4.49 -13.29
N LEU A 108 17.86 -4.68 -14.49
CA LEU A 108 18.84 -3.75 -15.05
C LEU A 108 18.26 -2.35 -15.23
N TYR A 109 17.03 -2.24 -15.73
CA TYR A 109 16.32 -0.97 -15.87
C TYR A 109 16.06 -0.29 -14.50
N LEU A 110 15.68 -1.06 -13.48
CA LEU A 110 15.48 -0.55 -12.13
C LEU A 110 16.79 -0.10 -11.48
N LEU A 111 17.89 -0.80 -11.73
CA LEU A 111 19.23 -0.39 -11.30
C LEU A 111 19.67 0.89 -12.01
N GLU A 112 19.47 0.97 -13.32
CA GLU A 112 19.80 2.16 -14.13
C GLU A 112 18.99 3.38 -13.68
N THR A 113 17.70 3.23 -13.47
CA THR A 113 16.84 4.33 -12.97
C THR A 113 17.14 4.71 -11.51
N ARG A 114 17.76 3.82 -10.71
CA ARG A 114 18.28 4.14 -9.36
C ARG A 114 19.65 4.83 -9.40
N THR A 115 20.49 4.53 -10.39
CA THR A 115 21.84 5.11 -10.53
C THR A 115 21.85 6.43 -11.29
N VAL A 116 20.85 6.67 -12.14
CA VAL A 116 20.59 7.98 -12.73
C VAL A 116 19.95 8.86 -11.64
N ARG A 117 20.83 9.47 -10.82
CA ARG A 117 20.51 10.66 -10.06
C ARG A 117 19.83 11.61 -11.05
N VAL A 118 18.58 11.98 -10.82
CA VAL A 118 17.91 13.02 -11.59
C VAL A 118 18.66 14.32 -11.30
N GLU A 119 19.74 14.55 -12.03
CA GLU A 119 20.34 15.87 -12.15
C GLU A 119 19.26 16.70 -12.84
N HIS A 120 18.54 17.47 -12.04
CA HIS A 120 17.78 18.60 -12.52
C HIS A 120 18.76 19.60 -13.16
N HIS A 121 19.23 19.30 -14.36
CA HIS A 121 19.67 20.34 -15.28
C HIS A 121 18.41 21.06 -15.71
N THR A 122 18.01 22.05 -14.90
CA THR A 122 17.18 23.16 -15.35
C THR A 122 17.96 23.87 -16.46
N VAL A 123 17.84 23.36 -17.67
CA VAL A 123 18.17 24.12 -18.87
C VAL A 123 17.06 25.15 -18.99
N THR A 124 17.25 26.28 -18.31
CA THR A 124 16.53 27.50 -18.63
C THR A 124 16.97 27.88 -20.04
N VAL A 125 16.17 27.49 -21.03
CA VAL A 125 16.30 28.01 -22.39
C VAL A 125 15.87 29.48 -22.33
N SER A 126 16.78 30.35 -21.87
CA SER A 126 16.71 31.76 -22.24
C SER A 126 17.01 31.80 -23.73
N LEU A 127 15.96 32.02 -24.51
CA LEU A 127 16.10 32.52 -25.87
C LEU A 127 17.11 33.68 -25.80
N HIS A 128 18.15 33.62 -26.64
CA HIS A 128 19.03 34.76 -26.97
C HIS A 128 20.40 34.88 -26.27
N ARG A 129 21.30 33.87 -26.40
CA ARG A 129 22.71 34.10 -26.77
C ARG A 129 23.53 32.80 -26.87
N ARG A 130 24.26 32.65 -27.99
CA ARG A 130 25.44 31.77 -28.07
C ARG A 130 26.42 32.14 -26.95
N LEU A 131 26.95 31.16 -26.22
CA LEU A 131 28.35 31.16 -25.79
C LEU A 131 28.80 29.74 -25.41
N VAL A 132 29.94 29.36 -25.99
CA VAL A 132 30.70 28.13 -25.82
C VAL A 132 31.41 28.15 -24.49
N VAL A 133 31.37 27.06 -23.71
CA VAL A 133 32.46 26.70 -22.77
C VAL A 133 32.64 25.17 -22.71
N LYS A 134 33.80 24.69 -23.21
CA LYS A 134 34.48 23.42 -22.85
C LYS A 134 34.80 23.46 -21.33
N LYS A 135 34.75 22.40 -20.54
CA LYS A 135 35.30 21.04 -20.69
C LYS A 135 34.64 20.17 -19.61
#